data_AF-G5NB03-F1
#
_entry.id   AF-G5NB03-F1
#
_cell.length_a   1.000
_cell.length_b   1.000
_cell.length_c   1.000
_cell.angle_alpha   90.00
_cell.angle_beta   90.00
_cell.angle_gamma   90.00
#
_symmetry.space_group_name_H-M   'P 1'
#
loop_
_entity.id
_entity.type
_entity.pdbx_description
1 polymer ?
#
loop_
_entity_poly.entity_id
_entity_poly.type
_entity_poly.pdbx_seq_one_letter_code
_entity_poly.pdbx_strand_id
1 'polypeptide(L)'
;MEQLRAELSHLLGEKLSRIECVNEKADSALWSLYDSQGIPMPLMARSFTTPGVAQQLAWKTSMLARSGTVRMPVIYGVLTHEEHPGPDVLLLERLRGVPVEAP
;
A
#
# COMPACT_ATOMS: atom_id res chain seq x y z
N MET A 1 7.48 -12.34 2.30
CA MET A 1 7.13 -11.52 3.49
C MET A 1 8.30 -10.71 4.03
N GLU A 2 9.40 -11.35 4.43
CA GLU A 2 10.52 -10.63 5.05
C GLU A 2 11.23 -9.65 4.11
N GLN A 3 11.39 -10.03 2.84
CA GLN A 3 11.96 -9.15 1.80
C GLN A 3 11.15 -7.85 1.62
N LEU A 4 9.82 -7.95 1.47
CA LEU A 4 8.94 -6.78 1.35
C LEU A 4 9.02 -5.88 2.60
N ARG A 5 9.06 -6.47 3.81
CA ARG A 5 9.23 -5.68 5.04
C ARG A 5 10.57 -4.94 5.05
N ALA A 6 11.65 -5.61 4.65
CA ALA A 6 12.99 -5.01 4.61
C ALA A 6 13.08 -3.87 3.60
N GLU A 7 12.53 -4.06 2.40
CA GLU A 7 12.46 -3.05 1.35
C GLU A 7 11.63 -1.83 1.78
N LEU A 8 10.43 -2.07 2.31
CA LEU A 8 9.58 -1.00 2.82
C LEU A 8 10.24 -0.25 3.99
N SER A 9 10.95 -0.97 4.87
CA SER A 9 11.71 -0.34 5.95
C SER A 9 12.80 0.58 5.40
N HIS A 10 13.49 0.14 4.35
CA HIS A 10 14.52 0.93 3.70
C HIS A 10 13.94 2.18 3.03
N LEU A 11 12.87 2.03 2.25
CA LEU A 11 12.22 3.14 1.53
C LEU A 11 11.67 4.20 2.48
N LEU A 12 11.00 3.77 3.56
CA LEU A 12 10.38 4.68 4.53
C LEU A 12 11.40 5.35 5.45
N GLY A 13 12.67 4.91 5.43
CA GLY A 13 13.69 5.40 6.36
C GLY A 13 13.44 5.00 7.82
N GLU A 14 12.56 4.01 8.05
CA GLU A 14 12.15 3.55 9.38
C GLU A 14 12.10 2.02 9.43
N LYS A 15 12.57 1.43 10.54
CA LYS A 15 12.48 -0.01 10.76
C LYS A 15 11.04 -0.42 11.05
N LEU A 16 10.42 -1.17 10.14
CA LEU A 16 9.12 -1.79 10.39
C LEU A 16 9.25 -2.99 11.35
N SER A 17 8.50 -2.98 12.45
CA SER A 17 8.45 -4.12 13.37
C SER A 17 7.78 -5.33 12.72
N ARG A 18 6.65 -5.12 12.04
CA ARG A 18 5.91 -6.15 11.31
C ARG A 18 5.07 -5.57 10.18
N ILE A 19 4.65 -6.46 9.29
CA ILE A 19 3.63 -6.20 8.28
C ILE A 19 2.56 -7.29 8.39
N GLU A 20 1.29 -6.93 8.29
CA GLU A 20 0.16 -7.86 8.41
C GLU A 20 -0.70 -7.81 7.16
N CYS A 21 -1.06 -8.98 6.61
CA CYS A 21 -1.99 -9.07 5.48
C CYS A 21 -3.39 -8.72 5.97
N VAL A 22 -4.00 -7.68 5.40
CA VAL A 22 -5.37 -7.27 5.68
C VAL A 22 -6.33 -7.89 4.67
N ASN A 23 -5.90 -8.01 3.41
CA ASN A 23 -6.68 -8.62 2.35
C ASN A 23 -5.74 -9.20 1.29
N GLU A 24 -6.07 -10.39 0.79
CA GLU A 24 -5.34 -11.05 -0.27
C GLU A 24 -6.29 -11.46 -1.39
N LYS A 25 -5.84 -11.25 -2.62
CA LYS A 25 -6.49 -11.62 -3.88
C LYS A 25 -5.45 -12.30 -4.76
N ALA A 26 -5.92 -12.94 -5.84
CA ALA A 26 -5.05 -13.70 -6.75
C ALA A 26 -3.88 -12.88 -7.33
N ASP A 27 -4.06 -11.56 -7.51
CA ASP A 27 -3.10 -10.66 -8.14
C ASP A 27 -2.60 -9.52 -7.23
N SER A 28 -3.11 -9.43 -6.00
CA SER A 28 -2.78 -8.32 -5.10
C SER A 28 -2.98 -8.65 -3.62
N ALA A 29 -2.17 -8.03 -2.77
CA ALA A 29 -2.30 -8.13 -1.32
C ALA A 29 -2.17 -6.75 -0.68
N LEU A 30 -3.01 -6.47 0.32
CA LEU A 30 -3.01 -5.24 1.11
C LEU A 30 -2.40 -5.49 2.48
N TRP A 31 -1.45 -4.65 2.87
CA TRP A 31 -0.61 -4.80 4.04
C TRP A 31 -0.76 -3.63 4.99
N SER A 32 -1.02 -3.94 6.27
CA SER A 32 -0.88 -3.00 7.37
C SER A 32 0.59 -2.94 7.80
N LEU A 33 1.14 -1.73 7.92
CA LEU A 33 2.52 -1.52 8.34
C LEU A 33 2.56 -1.08 9.81
N TYR A 34 3.53 -1.58 10.55
CA TYR A 34 3.74 -1.22 11.94
C TYR A 34 5.16 -0.70 12.14
N ASP A 35 5.25 0.43 12.83
CA ASP A 35 6.50 1.10 13.12
C ASP A 35 7.39 0.28 14.07
N SER A 36 8.55 0.82 14.44
CA SER A 36 9.49 0.13 15.33
C SER A 36 8.94 -0.15 16.74
N GLN A 37 7.92 0.59 17.18
CA GLN A 37 7.24 0.45 18.47
C GLN A 37 6.05 -0.52 18.40
N GLY A 38 5.70 -1.01 17.20
CA GLY A 38 4.54 -1.88 16.98
C GLY A 38 3.22 -1.12 16.86
N ILE A 39 3.26 0.19 16.62
CA ILE A 39 2.08 1.03 16.40
C ILE A 39 1.74 1.02 14.89
N PRO A 40 0.45 0.96 14.52
CA PRO A 40 0.05 1.05 13.11
C PRO A 40 0.48 2.38 12.49
N MET A 41 1.16 2.30 11.35
CA MET A 41 1.50 3.48 10.57
C MET A 41 0.25 4.11 9.92
N PRO A 42 0.29 5.42 9.60
CA PRO A 42 -0.79 6.10 8.90
C PRO A 42 -0.88 5.74 7.40
N LEU A 43 -0.06 4.79 6.93
CA LEU A 43 -0.07 4.29 5.57
C LEU A 43 -0.14 2.77 5.52
N MET A 44 -0.52 2.28 4.35
CA MET A 44 -0.58 0.87 3.98
C MET A 44 0.26 0.64 2.72
N ALA A 45 0.61 -0.61 2.46
CA ALA A 45 1.21 -1.03 1.21
C ALA A 45 0.28 -1.98 0.48
N ARG A 46 0.11 -1.82 -0.83
CA ARG A 46 -0.60 -2.80 -1.67
C ARG A 46 0.33 -3.33 -2.73
N SER A 47 0.65 -4.61 -2.66
CA SER A 47 1.51 -5.28 -3.65
C SER A 47 0.67 -5.85 -4.79
N PHE A 48 1.24 -5.86 -6.00
CA PHE A 48 0.64 -6.40 -7.21
C PHE A 48 1.62 -7.35 -7.90
N THR A 49 1.12 -8.49 -8.38
CA THR A 49 1.94 -9.44 -9.14
C THR A 49 2.09 -9.04 -10.61
N THR A 50 1.15 -8.25 -11.13
CA THR A 50 1.16 -7.75 -12.50
C THR A 50 1.80 -6.36 -12.57
N PRO A 51 2.88 -6.18 -13.36
CA PRO A 51 3.52 -4.88 -13.54
C PRO A 51 2.58 -3.80 -14.07
N GLY A 52 2.79 -2.55 -13.65
CA GLY A 52 2.06 -1.37 -14.10
C GLY A 52 0.68 -1.17 -13.47
N VAL A 53 0.12 -2.19 -12.80
CA VAL A 53 -1.20 -2.07 -12.13
C VAL A 53 -1.13 -1.07 -10.97
N ALA A 54 -0.05 -1.09 -10.19
CA ALA A 54 0.15 -0.14 -9.09
C ALA A 54 0.16 1.31 -9.61
N GLN A 55 0.88 1.57 -10.71
CA GLN A 55 0.97 2.89 -11.33
C GLN A 55 -0.39 3.34 -11.91
N GLN A 56 -1.11 2.45 -12.59
CA GLN A 56 -2.46 2.73 -13.08
C GLN A 56 -3.43 3.08 -11.95
N LEU A 57 -3.39 2.34 -10.84
CA LEU A 57 -4.25 2.60 -9.69
C LEU A 57 -3.88 3.93 -9.00
N ALA A 58 -2.59 4.23 -8.85
CA ALA A 58 -2.11 5.51 -8.35
C ALA A 58 -2.66 6.67 -9.18
N TRP A 59 -2.57 6.57 -10.51
CA TRP A 59 -3.07 7.58 -11.44
C TRP A 59 -4.59 7.75 -11.34
N LYS A 60 -5.36 6.65 -11.39
CA LYS A 60 -6.83 6.68 -11.24
C LYS A 60 -7.25 7.33 -9.93
N THR A 61 -6.61 6.93 -8.83
CA THR A 61 -6.90 7.47 -7.49
C THR A 61 -6.59 8.96 -7.42
N SER A 62 -5.45 9.39 -7.99
CA SER A 62 -5.06 10.80 -8.03
C SER A 62 -5.98 11.65 -8.90
N MET A 63 -6.49 11.10 -10.01
CA MET A 63 -7.52 11.75 -10.83
C MET A 63 -8.81 11.93 -10.03
N LEU A 64 -9.30 10.85 -9.41
CA LEU A 64 -10.52 10.88 -8.60
C LEU A 64 -10.39 11.81 -7.38
N ALA A 65 -9.20 11.92 -6.77
CA ALA A 65 -8.96 12.84 -5.66
C ALA A 65 -9.14 14.32 -6.06
N ARG A 66 -8.91 14.66 -7.35
CA ARG A 66 -9.05 16.03 -7.86
C ARG A 66 -10.44 16.36 -8.36
N SER A 67 -11.14 15.40 -8.95
CA SER A 67 -12.42 15.64 -9.65
C SER A 67 -13.63 14.98 -8.98
N GLY A 68 -13.42 14.16 -7.96
CA GLY A 68 -14.46 13.42 -7.27
C GLY A 68 -15.15 14.22 -6.16
N THR A 69 -16.37 13.80 -5.82
CA THR A 69 -17.11 14.30 -4.65
C THR A 69 -16.85 13.49 -3.38
N VAL A 70 -16.18 12.34 -3.53
CA VAL A 70 -15.81 11.44 -2.44
C VAL A 70 -14.32 11.57 -2.16
N ARG A 71 -13.98 11.58 -0.87
CA ARG A 71 -12.60 11.62 -0.42
C ARG A 71 -11.85 10.34 -0.81
N MET A 72 -10.82 10.48 -1.63
CA MET A 72 -9.93 9.39 -2.04
C MET A 72 -8.73 9.26 -1.09
N PRO A 73 -8.17 8.05 -0.85
CA PRO A 73 -6.93 7.86 -0.09
C PRO A 73 -5.78 8.63 -0.74
N VAL A 74 -4.92 9.26 0.07
CA VAL A 74 -3.67 9.86 -0.44
C VAL A 74 -2.76 8.75 -0.95
N ILE A 75 -2.15 8.98 -2.11
CA ILE A 75 -1.10 8.11 -2.66
C ILE A 75 0.25 8.70 -2.29
N TYR A 76 1.08 7.95 -1.58
CA TYR A 76 2.42 8.38 -1.17
C TYR A 76 3.49 8.05 -2.20
N GLY A 77 3.29 6.99 -2.98
CA GLY A 77 4.26 6.58 -3.99
C GLY A 77 3.95 5.22 -4.59
N VAL A 78 4.68 4.91 -5.65
CA VAL A 78 4.68 3.60 -6.31
C VAL A 78 6.11 3.11 -6.36
N LEU A 79 6.33 1.86 -5.97
CA LEU A 79 7.58 1.15 -6.15
C LEU A 79 7.38 0.16 -7.29
N THR A 80 8.29 0.19 -8.25
CA THR A 80 8.31 -0.71 -9.40
C THR A 80 9.68 -1.37 -9.47
N HIS A 81 9.72 -2.66 -9.80
CA HIS A 81 10.98 -3.39 -9.96
C HIS A 81 11.27 -3.59 -11.45
N GLU A 82 11.98 -2.65 -12.07
CA GLU A 82 12.34 -2.76 -13.50
C GLU A 82 13.48 -3.77 -13.76
N GLU A 83 14.43 -3.90 -12.82
CA GLU A 83 15.64 -4.73 -12.99
C GLU A 83 15.61 -6.06 -12.22
N HIS A 84 14.63 -6.27 -11.34
CA HIS A 84 14.54 -7.45 -10.48
C HIS A 84 13.11 -7.99 -10.41
N PRO A 85 12.89 -9.31 -10.23
CA PRO A 85 11.56 -9.86 -10.03
C PRO A 85 11.06 -9.52 -8.63
N GLY A 86 10.41 -8.36 -8.48
CA GLY A 86 9.70 -7.93 -7.28
C GLY A 86 8.27 -7.49 -7.62
N PRO A 87 7.32 -7.59 -6.68
CA PRO A 87 5.96 -7.11 -6.92
C PRO A 87 5.94 -5.58 -6.90
N ASP A 88 5.18 -4.97 -7.83
CA ASP A 88 4.92 -3.53 -7.76
C ASP A 88 4.15 -3.21 -6.47
N VAL A 89 4.54 -2.14 -5.77
CA VAL A 89 3.91 -1.74 -4.50
C VAL A 89 3.35 -0.32 -4.61
N LEU A 90 2.08 -0.18 -4.27
CA LEU A 90 1.42 1.11 -4.07
C LEU A 90 1.43 1.46 -2.57
N LEU A 91 2.00 2.60 -2.21
CA LEU A 91 1.86 3.17 -0.87
C LEU A 91 0.69 4.14 -0.84
N LEU A 92 -0.24 3.88 0.07
CA LEU A 92 -1.48 4.62 0.18
C LEU A 92 -1.84 4.88 1.64
N GLU A 93 -2.63 5.91 1.88
CA GLU A 93 -3.14 6.25 3.19
C GLU A 93 -3.98 5.15 3.82
N ARG A 94 -3.75 4.94 5.12
CA ARG A 94 -4.62 4.11 5.96
C ARG A 94 -5.87 4.90 6.33
N LEU A 95 -6.96 4.65 5.60
CA LEU A 95 -8.26 5.20 5.96
C LEU A 95 -8.78 4.57 7.26
N ARG A 96 -9.36 5.42 8.12
CA ARG A 96 -10.08 4.98 9.32
C ARG A 96 -11.55 4.79 8.97
N GLY A 97 -12.17 3.77 9.54
CA GLY A 97 -13.60 3.50 9.37
C GLY A 97 -13.87 2.01 9.26
N VAL A 98 -15.14 1.69 9.05
CA VAL A 98 -15.62 0.34 8.78
C VAL A 98 -16.34 0.32 7.43
N PRO A 99 -16.38 -0.82 6.72
CA PRO A 99 -17.24 -0.96 5.55
C PRO A 99 -18.68 -0.60 5.90
N VAL A 100 -19.39 0.09 5.00
CA VAL A 100 -20.80 0.47 5.22
C VAL A 100 -21.72 -0.76 5.35
N GLU A 101 -21.29 -1.91 4.83
CA GLU A 101 -21.98 -3.19 4.90
C GLU A 101 -21.69 -3.97 6.20
N ALA A 102 -20.79 -3.45 7.07
CA ALA A 102 -20.51 -4.08 8.35
C ALA A 102 -21.74 -3.98 9.29
N PRO A 103 -22.07 -5.04 10.06
CA PRO A 103 -23.24 -5.10 10.92
C PRO A 103 -23.20 -4.10 12.09
#